data_AF-A0AAD4CCJ5-F1
#
_entry.id   AF-A0AAD4CCJ5-F1
#
_cell.length_a   1.000
_cell.length_b   1.000
_cell.length_c   1.000
_cell.angle_alpha   90.00
_cell.angle_beta   90.00
_cell.angle_gamma   90.00
#
_symmetry.space_group_name_H-M   'P 1'
#
loop_
_entity.id
_entity.type
_entity.pdbx_description
1 polymer ?
#
loop_
_entity_poly.entity_id
_entity_poly.type
_entity_poly.pdbx_seq_one_letter_code
_entity_poly.pdbx_strand_id
1 'polypeptide(L)'
;MKFLATAALFATLASARILRAKNTTSTVGQEILAKAMTASGTPYAWGGGDCEGPTDDQPPYDYGDIGYDCSGLVCWAVCQVTGRDLFTEGLRVTSSMYCADEATLGYKKYPYEERLPGDAVFFGGACECGGSDVHHVGIMMDSGDRMWNAPNDRVNAVQENSIEGFSDTPCPYVIRFT
;
A
#
# COMPACT_ATOMS: atom_id res chain seq x y z
N MET A 1 43.35 51.05 -41.27
CA MET A 1 42.00 50.67 -40.78
C MET A 1 41.67 49.27 -41.27
N LYS A 2 41.01 48.50 -40.40
CA LYS A 2 40.38 47.18 -40.58
C LYS A 2 41.23 45.96 -40.20
N PHE A 3 41.17 45.65 -38.90
CA PHE A 3 41.31 44.31 -38.35
C PHE A 3 40.24 43.38 -38.94
N LEU A 4 40.60 42.16 -39.31
CA LEU A 4 39.66 41.05 -39.49
C LEU A 4 40.01 39.98 -38.46
N ALA A 5 39.12 39.81 -37.49
CA ALA A 5 39.20 38.79 -36.47
C ALA A 5 38.73 37.45 -37.05
N THR A 6 39.57 36.42 -36.93
CA THR A 6 39.22 35.02 -37.17
C THR A 6 38.41 34.50 -35.99
N ALA A 7 37.12 34.25 -36.19
CA ALA A 7 36.28 33.56 -35.22
C ALA A 7 36.47 32.04 -35.36
N ALA A 8 37.10 31.40 -34.37
CA ALA A 8 37.14 29.95 -34.26
C ALA A 8 35.81 29.47 -33.64
N LEU A 9 35.05 28.70 -34.40
CA LEU A 9 33.80 28.10 -33.95
C LEU A 9 34.11 26.78 -33.22
N PHE A 10 34.14 26.80 -31.89
CA PHE A 10 34.18 25.58 -31.09
C PHE A 10 32.77 24.98 -31.03
N ALA A 11 32.52 23.94 -31.82
CA ALA A 11 31.32 23.11 -31.67
C ALA A 11 31.54 22.13 -30.51
N THR A 12 30.91 22.39 -29.36
CA THR A 12 30.83 21.42 -28.26
C THR A 12 29.79 20.37 -28.61
N LEU A 13 30.22 19.12 -28.88
CA LEU A 13 29.30 17.99 -28.89
C LEU A 13 28.85 17.72 -27.44
N ALA A 14 27.67 18.22 -27.08
CA ALA A 14 26.96 17.75 -25.91
C ALA A 14 26.60 16.28 -26.14
N SER A 15 27.29 15.38 -25.45
CA SER A 15 26.97 13.95 -25.45
C SER A 15 25.63 13.77 -24.74
N ALA A 16 24.55 13.59 -25.50
CA ALA A 16 23.25 13.23 -24.99
C ALA A 16 23.38 11.83 -24.35
N ARG A 17 23.62 11.78 -23.05
CA ARG A 17 23.39 10.58 -22.25
C ARG A 17 21.90 10.33 -22.27
N ILE A 18 21.45 9.50 -23.21
CA ILE A 18 20.16 8.81 -23.11
C ILE A 18 20.28 7.94 -21.86
N LEU A 19 19.84 8.47 -20.72
CA LEU A 19 19.44 7.64 -19.59
C LEU A 19 18.33 6.75 -20.11
N ARG A 20 18.70 5.54 -20.54
CA ARG A 20 17.77 4.46 -20.80
C ARG A 20 16.99 4.28 -19.50
N ALA A 21 15.76 4.79 -19.46
CA ALA A 21 14.84 4.50 -18.38
C ALA A 21 14.85 2.99 -18.20
N LYS A 22 15.30 2.56 -17.01
CA LYS A 22 15.32 1.15 -16.64
C LYS A 22 13.87 0.70 -16.74
N ASN A 23 13.57 -0.19 -17.69
CA ASN A 23 12.27 -0.88 -17.73
C ASN A 23 12.22 -1.76 -16.49
N THR A 24 11.91 -1.17 -15.34
CA THR A 24 11.60 -1.89 -14.10
C THR A 24 10.14 -2.28 -14.24
N THR A 25 9.90 -3.55 -14.56
CA THR A 25 8.61 -4.16 -14.29
C THR A 25 8.23 -3.88 -12.85
N SER A 26 7.01 -3.40 -12.61
CA SER A 26 6.45 -3.21 -11.27
C SER A 26 6.59 -4.50 -10.45
N THR A 27 6.83 -4.38 -9.15
CA THR A 27 6.69 -5.53 -8.24
C THR A 27 5.19 -5.84 -8.04
N VAL A 28 4.87 -7.06 -7.62
CA VAL A 28 3.50 -7.44 -7.26
C VAL A 28 2.91 -6.49 -6.21
N GLY A 29 3.69 -6.11 -5.19
CA GLY A 29 3.28 -5.09 -4.21
C GLY A 29 2.94 -3.73 -4.85
N GLN A 30 3.73 -3.26 -5.81
CA GLN A 30 3.45 -2.00 -6.51
C GLN A 30 2.18 -2.08 -7.37
N GLU A 31 1.89 -3.26 -7.94
CA GLU A 31 0.64 -3.51 -8.68
C GLU A 31 -0.56 -3.54 -7.74
N ILE A 32 -0.42 -4.16 -6.56
CA ILE A 32 -1.43 -4.14 -5.48
C ILE A 32 -1.71 -2.72 -5.02
N LEU A 33 -0.67 -1.92 -4.76
CA LEU A 33 -0.83 -0.50 -4.44
C LEU A 33 -1.57 0.24 -5.56
N ALA A 34 -1.14 0.07 -6.81
CA ALA A 34 -1.78 0.74 -7.95
C ALA A 34 -3.26 0.36 -8.08
N LYS A 35 -3.61 -0.90 -7.80
CA LYS A 35 -4.99 -1.36 -7.78
C LYS A 35 -5.77 -0.74 -6.61
N ALA A 36 -5.22 -0.74 -5.40
CA ALA A 36 -5.85 -0.11 -4.24
C ALA A 36 -6.12 1.39 -4.44
N MET A 37 -5.20 2.09 -5.14
CA MET A 37 -5.37 3.51 -5.47
C MET A 37 -6.56 3.78 -6.40
N THR A 38 -7.04 2.79 -7.16
CA THR A 38 -8.26 2.95 -7.99
C THR A 38 -9.53 3.07 -7.17
N ALA A 39 -9.50 2.73 -5.88
CA ALA A 39 -10.60 2.90 -4.94
C ALA A 39 -10.59 4.27 -4.24
N SER A 40 -9.81 5.25 -4.73
CA SER A 40 -9.73 6.58 -4.12
C SER A 40 -11.11 7.22 -3.92
N GLY A 41 -11.38 7.66 -2.70
CA GLY A 41 -12.64 8.29 -2.31
C GLY A 41 -13.80 7.33 -2.06
N THR A 42 -13.62 6.01 -2.24
CA THR A 42 -14.63 5.04 -1.82
C THR A 42 -14.87 5.15 -0.31
N PRO A 43 -16.12 5.11 0.18
CA PRO A 43 -16.43 5.14 1.60
C PRO A 43 -15.69 4.08 2.43
N TYR A 44 -15.50 4.38 3.71
CA TYR A 44 -15.18 3.33 4.67
C TYR A 44 -16.47 2.58 5.01
N ALA A 45 -16.40 1.26 5.05
CA ALA A 45 -17.49 0.42 5.57
C ALA A 45 -16.87 -0.65 6.47
N TRP A 46 -17.28 -0.73 7.72
CA TRP A 46 -16.75 -1.69 8.70
C TRP A 46 -16.98 -3.12 8.23
N GLY A 47 -15.92 -3.93 8.09
CA GLY A 47 -16.04 -5.27 7.53
C GLY A 47 -16.27 -5.29 6.02
N GLY A 48 -16.34 -4.12 5.36
CA GLY A 48 -16.63 -3.99 3.93
C GLY A 48 -15.48 -4.45 3.04
N GLY A 49 -15.84 -4.99 1.89
CA GLY A 49 -14.93 -5.47 0.85
C GLY A 49 -14.92 -6.98 0.71
N ASP A 50 -14.89 -7.45 -0.54
CA ASP A 50 -14.64 -8.84 -0.94
C ASP A 50 -13.70 -8.87 -2.17
N CYS A 51 -13.60 -10.00 -2.86
CA CYS A 51 -12.77 -10.11 -4.07
C CYS A 51 -13.38 -9.36 -5.26
N GLU A 52 -14.68 -9.12 -5.27
CA GLU A 52 -15.45 -8.50 -6.34
C GLU A 52 -15.45 -6.97 -6.23
N GLY A 53 -15.37 -6.41 -5.02
CA GLY A 53 -15.35 -4.96 -4.82
C GLY A 53 -15.73 -4.51 -3.40
N PRO A 54 -16.22 -3.26 -3.26
CA PRO A 54 -16.71 -2.76 -1.98
C PRO A 54 -18.06 -3.41 -1.65
N THR A 55 -18.33 -3.60 -0.37
CA THR A 55 -19.57 -4.20 0.13
C THR A 55 -20.17 -3.33 1.24
N ASP A 56 -21.39 -3.64 1.65
CA ASP A 56 -22.01 -3.03 2.82
C ASP A 56 -21.20 -3.28 4.10
N ASP A 57 -21.44 -2.45 5.11
CA ASP A 57 -21.05 -2.69 6.50
C ASP A 57 -21.46 -4.10 6.97
N GLN A 58 -20.62 -4.69 7.82
CA GLN A 58 -20.90 -5.96 8.47
C GLN A 58 -21.39 -5.75 9.91
N PRO A 59 -22.40 -6.54 10.35
CA PRO A 59 -22.93 -6.45 11.71
C PRO A 59 -21.85 -6.52 12.81
N PRO A 60 -22.02 -5.80 13.94
CA PRO A 60 -23.20 -5.05 14.36
C PRO A 60 -23.29 -3.62 13.80
N TYR A 61 -22.35 -3.22 12.94
CA TYR A 61 -22.30 -1.89 12.34
C TYR A 61 -23.16 -1.88 11.07
N ASP A 62 -23.88 -0.78 10.86
CA ASP A 62 -24.78 -0.57 9.72
C ASP A 62 -25.00 0.93 9.55
N TYR A 63 -23.99 1.60 8.98
CA TYR A 63 -24.05 3.03 8.67
C TYR A 63 -24.61 3.29 7.26
N GLY A 64 -24.85 2.22 6.49
CA GLY A 64 -25.46 2.24 5.16
C GLY A 64 -24.47 2.57 4.04
N ASP A 65 -23.17 2.55 4.33
CA ASP A 65 -22.13 2.82 3.35
C ASP A 65 -21.71 1.52 2.61
N ILE A 66 -21.45 1.64 1.31
CA ILE A 66 -20.84 0.57 0.49
C ILE A 66 -19.38 0.95 0.29
N GLY A 67 -18.48 0.18 0.89
CA GLY A 67 -17.08 0.58 1.02
C GLY A 67 -16.10 -0.54 1.30
N TYR A 68 -14.92 -0.11 1.73
CA TYR A 68 -13.88 -1.00 2.24
C TYR A 68 -13.53 -0.60 3.67
N ASP A 69 -13.25 -1.57 4.54
CA ASP A 69 -12.41 -1.28 5.71
C ASP A 69 -10.92 -1.41 5.35
N CYS A 70 -10.05 -1.22 6.34
CA CYS A 70 -8.60 -1.23 6.16
C CYS A 70 -8.08 -2.51 5.50
N SER A 71 -8.43 -3.69 6.02
CA SER A 71 -7.94 -4.95 5.47
C SER A 71 -8.76 -5.46 4.30
N GLY A 72 -10.04 -5.07 4.18
CA GLY A 72 -10.88 -5.30 3.01
C GLY A 72 -10.28 -4.67 1.75
N LEU A 73 -9.82 -3.42 1.84
CA LEU A 73 -9.11 -2.75 0.74
C LEU A 73 -7.85 -3.50 0.31
N VAL A 74 -7.05 -3.96 1.27
CA VAL A 74 -5.81 -4.72 1.01
C VAL A 74 -6.13 -6.07 0.38
N CYS A 75 -7.06 -6.83 0.95
CA CYS A 75 -7.45 -8.16 0.47
C CYS A 75 -8.06 -8.10 -0.92
N TRP A 76 -8.92 -7.12 -1.21
CA TRP A 76 -9.46 -6.88 -2.55
C TRP A 76 -8.33 -6.62 -3.56
N ALA A 77 -7.40 -5.72 -3.24
CA ALA A 77 -6.30 -5.40 -4.14
C ALA A 77 -5.38 -6.61 -4.40
N VAL A 78 -5.09 -7.39 -3.35
CA VAL A 78 -4.35 -8.68 -3.48
C VAL A 78 -5.11 -9.64 -4.38
N CYS A 79 -6.42 -9.83 -4.17
CA CYS A 79 -7.24 -10.74 -4.97
C CYS A 79 -7.27 -10.35 -6.45
N GLN A 80 -7.41 -9.07 -6.73
CA GLN A 80 -7.48 -8.55 -8.09
C GLN A 80 -6.16 -8.65 -8.87
N VAL A 81 -5.02 -8.59 -8.17
CA VAL A 81 -3.68 -8.63 -8.80
C VAL A 81 -3.13 -10.06 -8.87
N THR A 82 -3.32 -10.84 -7.81
CA THR A 82 -2.68 -12.16 -7.65
C THR A 82 -3.62 -13.33 -7.88
N GLY A 83 -4.94 -13.10 -7.82
CA GLY A 83 -5.95 -14.16 -7.78
C GLY A 83 -6.05 -14.88 -6.43
N ARG A 84 -5.25 -14.52 -5.43
CA ARG A 84 -5.37 -15.09 -4.08
C ARG A 84 -6.47 -14.42 -3.27
N ASP A 85 -7.29 -15.26 -2.66
CA ASP A 85 -8.43 -14.82 -1.87
C ASP A 85 -8.10 -14.90 -0.37
N LEU A 86 -7.54 -13.80 0.15
CA LEU A 86 -7.21 -13.68 1.57
C LEU A 86 -8.46 -13.74 2.47
N PHE A 87 -9.67 -13.54 1.93
CA PHE A 87 -10.92 -13.65 2.68
C PHE A 87 -11.20 -15.09 3.04
N THR A 88 -11.15 -16.00 2.07
CA THR A 88 -11.41 -17.43 2.30
C THR A 88 -10.23 -18.17 2.92
N GLU A 89 -9.02 -17.62 2.84
CA GLU A 89 -7.81 -18.15 3.50
C GLU A 89 -7.73 -17.79 4.99
N GLY A 90 -8.71 -17.06 5.55
CA GLY A 90 -8.72 -16.70 6.98
C GLY A 90 -7.75 -15.56 7.33
N LEU A 91 -7.26 -14.83 6.33
CA LEU A 91 -6.30 -13.73 6.45
C LEU A 91 -6.97 -12.35 6.33
N ARG A 92 -8.31 -12.28 6.23
CA ARG A 92 -9.07 -11.01 6.16
C ARG A 92 -8.86 -10.13 7.39
N VAL A 93 -8.88 -10.72 8.58
CA VAL A 93 -8.75 -9.93 9.82
C VAL A 93 -7.31 -9.42 9.93
N THR A 94 -7.13 -8.12 10.20
CA THR A 94 -5.83 -7.45 10.28
C THR A 94 -4.83 -8.20 11.18
N SER A 95 -5.26 -8.60 12.39
CA SER A 95 -4.41 -9.36 13.31
C SER A 95 -4.09 -10.75 12.78
N SER A 96 -5.05 -11.46 12.17
CA SER A 96 -4.79 -12.76 11.52
C SER A 96 -3.75 -12.63 10.40
N MET A 97 -3.87 -11.59 9.55
CA MET A 97 -2.91 -11.32 8.47
C MET A 97 -1.51 -11.06 9.01
N TYR A 98 -1.39 -10.15 9.99
CA TYR A 98 -0.09 -9.79 10.57
C TYR A 98 0.53 -10.93 11.37
N CYS A 99 -0.27 -11.75 12.08
CA CYS A 99 0.24 -12.77 12.98
C CYS A 99 0.45 -14.15 12.36
N ALA A 100 -0.11 -14.40 11.17
CA ALA A 100 0.14 -15.62 10.43
C ALA A 100 1.65 -15.83 10.21
N ASP A 101 2.14 -17.06 10.36
CA ASP A 101 3.50 -17.39 9.92
C ASP A 101 3.63 -17.27 8.40
N GLU A 102 4.86 -17.13 7.90
CA GLU A 102 5.10 -16.94 6.45
C GLU A 102 4.62 -18.12 5.60
N ALA A 103 4.56 -19.33 6.18
CA ALA A 103 4.06 -20.51 5.49
C ALA A 103 2.54 -20.42 5.24
N THR A 104 1.79 -19.97 6.23
CA THR A 104 0.34 -19.72 6.16
C THR A 104 0.03 -18.50 5.32
N LEU A 105 0.80 -17.43 5.49
CA LEU A 105 0.62 -16.17 4.78
C LEU A 105 0.94 -16.30 3.28
N GLY A 106 1.89 -17.17 2.91
CA GLY A 106 2.40 -17.30 1.55
C GLY A 106 3.21 -16.09 1.07
N TYR A 107 3.50 -15.15 1.98
CA TYR A 107 4.31 -13.95 1.76
C TYR A 107 5.36 -13.82 2.85
N LYS A 108 6.38 -12.99 2.59
CA LYS A 108 7.46 -12.76 3.54
C LYS A 108 7.23 -11.52 4.37
N LYS A 109 7.69 -11.58 5.62
CA LYS A 109 7.76 -10.43 6.52
C LYS A 109 9.16 -9.83 6.46
N TYR A 110 9.20 -8.51 6.50
CA TYR A 110 10.44 -7.75 6.56
C TYR A 110 10.38 -6.75 7.71
N PRO A 111 11.50 -6.44 8.38
CA PRO A 111 11.52 -5.37 9.35
C PRO A 111 10.97 -4.06 8.76
N TYR A 112 10.25 -3.26 9.56
CA TYR A 112 9.63 -2.03 9.09
C TYR A 112 10.64 -1.03 8.49
N GLU A 113 11.89 -1.03 8.97
CA GLU A 113 12.97 -0.23 8.40
C GLU A 113 13.35 -0.63 6.96
N GLU A 114 12.98 -1.82 6.50
CA GLU A 114 13.21 -2.33 5.15
C GLU A 114 12.00 -2.17 4.21
N ARG A 115 10.99 -1.40 4.63
CA ARG A 115 9.75 -1.20 3.87
C ARG A 115 9.98 -0.60 2.48
N LEU A 116 9.21 -1.11 1.53
CA LEU A 116 9.22 -0.70 0.12
C LEU A 116 7.80 -0.32 -0.33
N PRO A 117 7.67 0.47 -1.42
CA PRO A 117 6.37 0.70 -2.03
C PRO A 117 5.66 -0.62 -2.33
N GLY A 118 4.41 -0.74 -1.88
CA GLY A 118 3.58 -1.92 -2.04
C GLY A 118 3.59 -2.91 -0.88
N ASP A 119 4.45 -2.75 0.12
CA ASP A 119 4.38 -3.57 1.34
C ASP A 119 3.14 -3.19 2.17
N ALA A 120 2.51 -4.17 2.82
CA ALA A 120 1.47 -3.90 3.82
C ALA A 120 2.11 -3.48 5.16
N VAL A 121 1.66 -2.34 5.69
CA VAL A 121 2.08 -1.78 6.98
C VAL A 121 0.94 -1.92 7.98
N PHE A 122 1.28 -2.30 9.21
CA PHE A 122 0.30 -2.63 10.25
C PHE A 122 0.46 -1.74 11.46
N PHE A 123 -0.63 -1.56 12.21
CA PHE A 123 -0.66 -0.75 13.42
C PHE A 123 -1.40 -1.47 14.54
N GLY A 124 -0.85 -1.35 15.74
CA GLY A 124 -1.37 -1.89 16.99
C GLY A 124 -0.54 -1.36 18.16
N GLY A 125 -1.06 -1.44 19.38
CA GLY A 125 -0.40 -0.84 20.55
C GLY A 125 0.97 -1.45 20.82
N ALA A 126 1.04 -2.77 21.02
CA ALA A 126 2.27 -3.53 21.19
C ALA A 126 2.58 -4.48 20.01
N CYS A 127 1.66 -4.55 19.05
CA CYS A 127 1.64 -5.49 17.93
C CYS A 127 1.74 -6.96 18.38
N GLU A 128 1.05 -7.29 19.48
CA GLU A 128 1.06 -8.65 20.05
C GLU A 128 0.13 -9.61 19.30
N CYS A 129 0.63 -10.83 19.08
CA CYS A 129 -0.14 -11.92 18.50
C CYS A 129 -0.85 -12.74 19.59
N GLY A 130 -2.14 -13.05 19.35
CA GLY A 130 -3.01 -13.73 20.33
C GLY A 130 -4.22 -12.90 20.77
N GLY A 131 -4.42 -11.71 20.20
CA GLY A 131 -5.58 -10.84 20.43
C GLY A 131 -5.89 -9.94 19.24
N SER A 132 -6.61 -8.85 19.50
CA SER A 132 -7.01 -7.84 18.50
C SER A 132 -6.18 -6.55 18.60
N ASP A 133 -4.94 -6.66 19.10
CA ASP A 133 -4.06 -5.50 19.30
C ASP A 133 -3.63 -4.88 17.96
N VAL A 134 -3.38 -5.69 16.94
CA VAL A 134 -3.15 -5.22 15.57
C VAL A 134 -4.49 -4.93 14.90
N HIS A 135 -4.83 -3.66 14.80
CA HIS A 135 -6.18 -3.19 14.45
C HIS A 135 -6.26 -2.44 13.13
N HIS A 136 -5.14 -2.03 12.53
CA HIS A 136 -5.15 -1.35 11.23
C HIS A 136 -4.07 -1.86 10.27
N VAL A 137 -4.37 -1.79 8.97
CA VAL A 137 -3.42 -2.07 7.88
C VAL A 137 -3.59 -1.05 6.76
N GLY A 138 -2.47 -0.65 6.16
CA GLY A 138 -2.40 0.13 4.93
C GLY A 138 -1.35 -0.43 3.98
N ILE A 139 -1.18 0.20 2.82
CA ILE A 139 -0.18 -0.17 1.82
C ILE A 139 0.83 0.98 1.69
N MET A 140 2.12 0.68 1.87
CA MET A 140 3.19 1.66 1.71
C MET A 140 3.18 2.26 0.30
N MET A 141 3.14 3.58 0.19
CA MET A 141 3.24 4.28 -1.09
C MET A 141 4.69 4.58 -1.48
N ASP A 142 5.56 4.67 -0.49
CA ASP A 142 7.00 4.84 -0.62
C ASP A 142 7.75 4.10 0.51
N SER A 143 9.08 4.19 0.52
CA SER A 143 9.89 3.67 1.64
C SER A 143 9.94 4.63 2.83
N GLY A 144 9.10 5.66 2.84
CA GLY A 144 9.10 6.75 3.80
C GLY A 144 7.88 6.67 4.72
N ASP A 145 7.02 7.68 4.61
CA ASP A 145 5.96 7.98 5.56
C ASP A 145 4.56 7.90 4.93
N ARG A 146 4.45 7.63 3.63
CA ARG A 146 3.17 7.67 2.93
C ARG A 146 2.55 6.28 2.85
N MET A 147 1.29 6.17 3.24
CA MET A 147 0.49 4.96 3.09
C MET A 147 -0.86 5.24 2.43
N TRP A 148 -1.39 4.22 1.76
CA TRP A 148 -2.74 4.20 1.19
C TRP A 148 -3.63 3.28 2.02
N ASN A 149 -4.78 3.75 2.47
CA ASN A 149 -5.66 2.99 3.38
C ASN A 149 -7.14 3.37 3.28
N ALA A 150 -8.00 2.58 3.91
CA ALA A 150 -9.34 2.98 4.35
C ALA A 150 -9.31 3.24 5.88
N PRO A 151 -9.22 4.51 6.35
CA PRO A 151 -8.76 4.79 7.70
C PRO A 151 -9.82 4.56 8.78
N ASN A 152 -11.06 5.04 8.60
CA ASN A 152 -12.19 4.90 9.52
C ASN A 152 -13.44 5.63 8.98
N ASP A 153 -14.59 5.38 9.63
CA ASP A 153 -15.88 6.04 9.39
C ASP A 153 -15.84 7.58 9.50
N ARG A 154 -14.94 8.14 10.32
CA ARG A 154 -14.91 9.61 10.53
C ARG A 154 -14.34 10.33 9.31
N VAL A 155 -13.32 9.75 8.69
CA VAL A 155 -12.76 10.25 7.43
C VAL A 155 -13.68 9.86 6.26
N ASN A 156 -14.26 8.65 6.32
CA ASN A 156 -15.15 8.06 5.33
C ASN A 156 -14.65 8.13 3.88
N ALA A 157 -13.36 7.89 3.67
CA ALA A 157 -12.77 7.86 2.34
C ALA A 157 -11.49 7.03 2.32
N VAL A 158 -11.35 6.16 1.33
CA VAL A 158 -10.06 5.57 0.95
C VAL A 158 -9.16 6.67 0.41
N GLN A 159 -8.00 6.86 1.04
CA GLN A 159 -7.12 7.98 0.76
C GLN A 159 -5.67 7.67 1.13
N GLU A 160 -4.82 8.64 0.82
CA GLU A 160 -3.46 8.70 1.33
C GLU A 160 -3.43 9.30 2.74
N ASN A 161 -2.62 8.73 3.61
CA ASN A 161 -2.29 9.28 4.92
C ASN A 161 -0.77 9.20 5.18
N SER A 162 -0.30 10.12 6.04
CA SER A 162 1.04 10.06 6.64
C SER A 162 1.00 9.08 7.82
N ILE A 163 2.04 8.24 7.92
CA ILE A 163 2.21 7.27 9.01
C ILE A 163 2.50 8.01 10.32
N GLU A 164 3.31 9.08 10.29
CA GLU A 164 3.54 9.98 11.43
C GLU A 164 2.26 10.64 11.94
N GLY A 165 1.25 10.81 11.08
CA GLY A 165 -0.07 11.31 11.43
C GLY A 165 -1.02 10.26 12.01
N PHE A 166 -0.63 8.98 12.04
CA PHE A 166 -1.41 7.89 12.59
C PHE A 166 -1.19 7.79 14.11
N SER A 167 -2.23 7.44 14.88
CA SER A 167 -2.18 7.47 16.35
C SER A 167 -1.17 6.49 16.96
N ASP A 168 -0.89 5.40 16.25
CA ASP A 168 -0.09 4.29 16.72
C ASP A 168 1.22 4.18 15.94
N THR A 169 2.25 3.68 16.61
CA THR A 169 3.51 3.36 15.93
C THR A 169 3.30 2.16 15.00
N PRO A 170 3.91 2.14 13.80
CA PRO A 170 3.90 0.95 12.96
C PRO A 170 4.43 -0.29 13.68
N CYS A 171 3.82 -1.42 13.38
CA CYS A 171 4.32 -2.69 13.87
C CYS A 171 5.73 -2.99 13.36
N PRO A 172 6.53 -3.79 14.09
CA PRO A 172 7.92 -4.07 13.74
C PRO A 172 8.16 -4.69 12.36
N TYR A 173 7.13 -5.26 11.74
CA TYR A 173 7.22 -5.92 10.45
C TYR A 173 6.18 -5.41 9.45
N VAL A 174 6.60 -5.33 8.19
CA VAL A 174 5.72 -5.19 7.02
C VAL A 174 5.60 -6.54 6.30
N ILE A 175 4.53 -6.72 5.52
CA ILE A 175 4.36 -7.89 4.65
C ILE A 175 4.64 -7.48 3.20
N ARG A 176 5.52 -8.22 2.53
CA ARG A 176 5.87 -8.00 1.12
C ARG A 176 5.19 -9.03 0.22
N PHE A 177 4.28 -8.55 -0.62
CA PHE A 177 3.57 -9.37 -1.61
C PHE A 177 4.49 -9.72 -2.79
N THR A 178 4.45 -10.98 -3.23
CA THR A 178 5.33 -11.56 -4.28
C THR A 178 4.58 -12.49 -5.20
#